data_AF-A0A0E3Q927-F1
#
_entry.id   AF-A0A0E3Q927-F1
#
_cell.length_a   1.000
_cell.length_b   1.000
_cell.length_c   1.000
_cell.angle_alpha   90.00
_cell.angle_beta   90.00
_cell.angle_gamma   90.00
#
_symmetry.space_group_name_H-M   'P 1'
#
loop_
_entity.id
_entity.type
_entity.pdbx_description
1 polymer ?
#
loop_
_entity_poly.entity_id
_entity_poly.type
_entity_poly.pdbx_seq_one_letter_code
_entity_poly.pdbx_strand_id
1 'polypeptide(L)'
;MCRCILTYSFPNNNSKTIYTIMRLLYKRMKSILRIKKINGIEYWYEDIPYYDKEKKQIRHKSKYVGRNINGKPVRVRDALNSSDEIVQDETSFVSSKPINAYNYGEFLPLQKIVEELKIEEYLGDLFNEKDRNMILSMALNRVIRPTAMYNLKTWYENSVLSLQCPELPLKSQNISNLLAKVGNSDIPSMFMGKMFRNLGTKRTLMYDLTSLSSYSQLINLLEYGYNRDNCDLPQINLSMIVDKEKGIPVMYDIYPGSIVDVTTLKNTIKKIEAHGMENYTLVMDRGFFSKGNIEELVREKIPFIMPATMALKSVKELMSSVQKDIESPEYLHKFHKKPIFVKPVTLEQKEFKINGYCFYDPKREMDEKSTFYSRLYDVKEKLEETAIPGWRNAAEVFKERAREMASFYSWKKIDDHFKIRSCPQIIEQEL
;
A
#
# COMPACT_ATOMS: atom_id res chain seq x y z
N MET A 1 20.24 58.66 -34.48
CA MET A 1 21.47 59.18 -35.11
C MET A 1 21.80 58.33 -36.32
N CYS A 2 21.69 58.92 -37.51
CA CYS A 2 22.14 58.36 -38.79
C CYS A 2 23.66 58.13 -38.82
N ARG A 3 24.14 57.29 -39.75
CA ARG A 3 24.99 57.74 -40.86
C ARG A 3 25.25 56.64 -41.91
N CYS A 4 24.94 56.98 -43.16
CA CYS A 4 25.43 56.37 -44.40
C CYS A 4 26.86 56.84 -44.69
N ILE A 5 27.65 56.03 -45.42
CA ILE A 5 28.77 56.49 -46.28
C ILE A 5 28.80 55.63 -47.58
N LEU A 6 28.78 56.30 -48.74
CA LEU A 6 29.10 55.84 -50.11
C LEU A 6 30.65 55.91 -50.33
N THR A 7 31.37 55.26 -51.26
CA THR A 7 31.31 55.23 -52.75
C THR A 7 32.37 54.26 -53.37
N TYR A 8 32.12 53.78 -54.61
CA TYR A 8 32.97 53.57 -55.82
C TYR A 8 34.54 53.53 -55.74
N SER A 9 35.34 52.64 -56.38
CA SER A 9 35.63 52.50 -57.84
C SER A 9 36.55 51.26 -58.21
N PHE A 10 36.56 50.88 -59.50
CA PHE A 10 37.09 49.73 -60.31
C PHE A 10 38.64 49.54 -60.46
N PRO A 11 39.22 48.64 -61.31
CA PRO A 11 38.84 47.30 -61.86
C PRO A 11 39.99 46.22 -61.84
N ASN A 12 39.64 45.02 -62.35
CA ASN A 12 40.47 44.00 -63.01
C ASN A 12 41.29 42.98 -62.20
N ASN A 13 40.81 41.72 -62.16
CA ASN A 13 41.56 40.61 -62.78
C ASN A 13 40.67 39.41 -63.12
N ASN A 14 40.87 38.87 -64.32
CA ASN A 14 39.89 38.15 -65.15
C ASN A 14 39.79 36.63 -64.94
N SER A 15 40.13 36.09 -63.77
CA SER A 15 39.99 34.64 -63.48
C SER A 15 38.83 34.29 -62.55
N LYS A 16 38.29 35.26 -61.80
CA LYS A 16 37.14 35.04 -60.89
C LYS A 16 35.78 35.09 -61.59
N THR A 17 35.68 35.68 -62.78
CA THR A 17 34.41 35.90 -63.48
C THR A 17 33.78 34.61 -63.99
N ILE A 18 34.59 33.65 -64.49
CA ILE A 18 34.08 32.35 -64.96
C ILE A 18 33.60 31.49 -63.79
N TYR A 19 34.36 31.46 -62.68
CA TYR A 19 33.95 30.74 -61.46
C TYR A 19 32.71 31.37 -60.80
N THR A 20 32.57 32.70 -60.85
CA THR A 20 31.43 33.42 -60.25
C THR A 20 30.18 33.33 -61.12
N ILE A 21 30.29 33.32 -62.46
CA ILE A 21 29.16 33.08 -63.37
C ILE A 21 28.66 31.64 -63.25
N MET A 22 29.54 30.64 -63.14
CA MET A 22 29.11 29.26 -62.86
C MET A 22 28.45 29.12 -61.48
N ARG A 23 28.95 29.80 -60.44
CA ARG A 23 28.34 29.79 -59.09
C ARG A 23 27.00 30.54 -59.04
N LEU A 24 26.83 31.61 -59.82
CA LEU A 24 25.59 32.38 -59.92
C LEU A 24 24.51 31.64 -60.73
N LEU A 25 24.88 30.91 -61.78
CA LEU A 25 23.96 30.01 -62.49
C LEU A 25 23.53 28.82 -61.62
N TYR A 26 24.45 28.28 -60.80
CA TYR A 26 24.14 27.22 -59.83
C TYR A 26 23.12 27.67 -58.76
N LYS A 27 23.08 28.97 -58.45
CA LYS A 27 22.17 29.55 -57.45
C LYS A 27 20.74 29.77 -57.96
N ARG A 28 20.46 29.49 -59.25
CA ARG A 28 19.15 29.75 -59.88
C ARG A 28 18.50 28.51 -60.50
N MET A 29 18.89 27.30 -60.10
CA MET A 29 18.10 26.11 -60.35
C MET A 29 16.89 26.09 -59.41
N LYS A 30 15.79 26.71 -59.84
CA LYS A 30 14.53 26.63 -59.09
C LYS A 30 14.00 25.20 -59.18
N SER A 31 13.68 24.62 -58.02
CA SER A 31 12.91 23.38 -57.99
C SER A 31 11.51 23.64 -58.56
N ILE A 32 10.97 22.65 -59.25
CA ILE A 32 9.63 22.72 -59.84
C ILE A 32 8.77 21.67 -59.15
N LEU A 33 7.58 22.07 -58.72
CA LEU A 33 6.58 21.15 -58.21
C LEU A 33 5.88 20.46 -59.39
N ARG A 34 5.84 19.13 -59.36
CA ARG A 34 5.18 18.30 -60.37
C ARG A 34 4.24 17.30 -59.72
N ILE A 35 3.12 17.03 -60.38
CA ILE A 35 2.18 15.99 -59.98
C ILE A 35 2.52 14.70 -60.74
N LYS A 36 2.59 13.58 -60.03
CA LYS A 36 2.69 12.24 -60.63
C LYS A 36 1.50 11.40 -60.22
N LYS A 37 0.92 10.68 -61.19
CA LYS A 37 -0.13 9.69 -60.94
C LYS A 37 0.50 8.29 -60.85
N ILE A 38 0.36 7.64 -59.70
CA ILE A 38 0.88 6.28 -59.45
C ILE A 38 -0.30 5.47 -58.93
N ASN A 39 -0.62 4.36 -59.62
CA ASN A 39 -1.76 3.49 -59.29
C ASN A 39 -3.09 4.24 -59.09
N GLY A 40 -3.36 5.23 -59.96
CA GLY A 40 -4.60 6.03 -59.90
C GLY A 40 -4.58 7.21 -58.92
N ILE A 41 -3.59 7.31 -58.03
CA ILE A 41 -3.50 8.37 -57.01
C ILE A 41 -2.47 9.42 -57.42
N GLU A 42 -2.81 10.69 -57.23
CA GLU A 42 -1.93 11.83 -57.54
C GLU A 42 -1.07 12.26 -56.35
N TYR A 43 0.21 12.53 -56.61
CA TYR A 43 1.19 12.93 -55.61
C TYR A 43 2.06 14.09 -56.10
N TRP A 44 2.34 15.02 -55.20
CA TRP A 44 3.27 16.12 -55.45
C TRP A 44 4.70 15.69 -55.18
N TYR A 45 5.56 15.95 -56.16
CA TYR A 45 7.01 15.81 -56.07
C TYR A 45 7.68 17.14 -56.38
N GLU A 46 8.71 17.47 -55.61
CA GLU A 46 9.62 18.56 -55.91
C GLU A 46 10.76 18.00 -56.76
N ASP A 47 10.88 18.49 -57.99
CA ASP A 47 11.95 18.09 -58.90
C ASP A 47 13.12 19.06 -58.77
N ILE A 48 14.23 18.54 -58.25
CA ILE A 48 15.40 19.33 -57.86
C ILE A 48 16.52 19.04 -58.87
N PRO A 49 16.90 20.01 -59.73
CA PRO A 49 18.02 19.84 -60.64
C PRO A 49 19.34 19.86 -59.87
N TYR A 50 20.26 18.96 -60.20
CA TYR A 50 21.63 18.93 -59.71
C TYR A 50 22.59 18.60 -60.86
N TYR A 51 23.80 19.15 -60.82
CA TYR A 51 24.82 18.81 -61.81
C TYR A 51 25.55 17.51 -61.39
N ASP A 52 25.47 16.50 -62.24
CA ASP A 52 26.21 15.25 -62.09
C ASP A 52 27.64 15.46 -62.65
N LYS A 53 28.63 15.51 -61.74
CA LYS A 53 30.03 15.81 -62.10
C LYS A 53 30.69 14.71 -62.93
N GLU A 54 30.28 13.46 -62.77
CA GLU A 54 30.85 12.33 -63.52
C GLU A 54 30.30 12.31 -64.94
N LYS A 55 28.99 12.50 -65.09
CA LYS A 55 28.32 12.48 -66.39
C LYS A 55 28.29 13.84 -67.09
N LYS A 56 28.86 14.87 -66.45
CA LYS A 56 28.97 16.25 -66.92
C LYS A 56 27.66 16.85 -67.45
N GLN A 57 26.52 16.45 -66.90
CA GLN A 57 25.18 16.89 -67.34
C GLN A 57 24.27 17.19 -66.14
N ILE A 58 23.22 17.99 -66.37
CA ILE A 58 22.20 18.29 -65.36
C ILE A 58 21.27 17.08 -65.24
N ARG A 59 21.08 16.61 -64.01
CA ARG A 59 20.15 15.52 -63.67
C ARG A 59 19.17 15.98 -62.60
N HIS A 60 18.09 15.24 -62.47
CA HIS A 60 16.98 15.62 -61.60
C HIS A 60 16.81 14.59 -60.49
N LYS A 61 16.65 15.06 -59.25
CA LYS A 61 16.25 14.22 -58.11
C LYS A 61 14.85 14.63 -57.68
N SER A 62 13.95 13.66 -57.60
CA SER A 62 12.60 13.92 -57.13
C SER A 62 12.48 13.67 -55.64
N LYS A 63 11.98 14.66 -54.91
CA LYS A 63 11.66 14.58 -53.49
C LYS A 63 10.16 14.54 -53.31
N TYR A 64 9.66 13.53 -52.61
CA TYR A 64 8.23 13.44 -52.30
C TYR A 64 7.79 14.58 -51.38
N VAL A 65 6.71 15.27 -51.75
CA VAL A 65 6.19 16.41 -50.98
C VAL A 65 4.93 16.02 -50.22
N GLY A 66 4.00 15.28 -50.85
CA GLY A 66 2.72 14.86 -50.26
C GLY A 66 1.75 14.28 -51.30
N ARG A 67 0.61 13.75 -50.85
CA ARG A 67 -0.51 13.35 -51.74
C ARG A 67 -1.23 14.61 -52.23
N ASN A 68 -1.66 14.63 -53.48
CA ASN A 68 -2.47 15.72 -54.01
C ASN A 68 -3.91 15.56 -53.49
N ILE A 69 -4.35 16.49 -52.63
CA ILE A 69 -5.75 16.59 -52.19
C ILE A 69 -6.19 18.01 -52.54
N ASN A 70 -7.20 18.15 -53.40
CA ASN A 70 -7.75 19.43 -53.87
C ASN A 70 -6.68 20.43 -54.37
N GLY A 71 -5.67 19.95 -55.09
CA GLY A 71 -4.63 20.80 -55.69
C GLY A 71 -3.52 21.23 -54.72
N LYS A 72 -3.50 20.74 -53.48
CA LYS A 72 -2.46 21.05 -52.48
C LYS A 72 -1.74 19.77 -51.99
N PRO A 73 -0.42 19.83 -51.72
CA PRO A 73 0.31 18.69 -51.17
C PRO A 73 0.01 18.49 -49.69
N VAL A 74 -0.56 17.34 -49.34
CA VAL A 74 -0.79 16.93 -47.94
C VAL A 74 0.13 15.77 -47.60
N ARG A 75 1.00 15.94 -46.60
CA ARG A 75 1.79 14.82 -46.06
C ARG A 75 0.90 13.96 -45.20
N VAL A 76 1.07 12.64 -45.28
CA VAL A 76 0.33 11.66 -44.48
C VAL A 76 0.42 11.97 -42.97
N ARG A 77 1.51 12.61 -42.53
CA ARG A 77 1.74 13.02 -41.14
C ARG A 77 0.94 14.26 -40.73
N ASP A 78 0.72 15.17 -41.68
CA ASP A 78 0.02 16.43 -41.44
C ASP A 78 -1.50 16.22 -41.50
N ALA A 79 -1.98 15.31 -42.35
CA ALA A 79 -3.39 14.87 -42.40
C ALA A 79 -3.86 14.17 -41.10
N LEU A 80 -2.94 13.61 -40.32
CA LEU A 80 -3.24 12.97 -39.03
C LEU A 80 -3.33 13.97 -37.87
N ASN A 81 -2.83 15.20 -38.05
CA ASN A 81 -2.78 16.23 -37.02
C ASN A 81 -3.66 17.45 -37.33
N SER A 82 -4.13 17.62 -38.58
CA SER A 82 -5.12 18.64 -38.92
C SER A 82 -6.51 18.13 -38.60
N SER A 83 -7.05 18.56 -37.46
CA SER A 83 -8.46 18.45 -37.09
C SER A 83 -9.36 19.40 -37.90
N ASP A 84 -9.07 19.59 -39.19
CA ASP A 84 -9.90 20.39 -40.08
C ASP A 84 -10.55 19.45 -41.09
N GLU A 85 -11.89 19.46 -41.05
CA GLU A 85 -12.87 18.78 -41.90
C GLU A 85 -12.32 18.20 -43.21
N ILE A 86 -12.06 16.89 -43.20
CA ILE A 86 -12.03 16.11 -44.43
C ILE A 86 -13.44 15.57 -44.65
N VAL A 87 -14.03 16.02 -45.76
CA VAL A 87 -15.32 15.56 -46.31
C VAL A 87 -15.48 14.05 -46.14
N GLN A 88 -16.58 13.67 -45.49
CA GLN A 88 -17.00 12.29 -45.29
C GLN A 88 -17.15 11.59 -46.64
N ASP A 89 -16.32 10.58 -46.88
CA ASP A 89 -16.58 9.52 -47.84
C ASP A 89 -16.82 8.25 -47.00
N GLU A 90 -18.02 7.66 -47.11
CA GLU A 90 -18.61 6.66 -46.20
C GLU A 90 -17.90 5.30 -46.15
N THR A 91 -16.73 5.16 -46.77
CA THR A 91 -16.02 3.87 -46.91
C THR A 91 -14.69 3.78 -46.17
N SER A 92 -14.30 4.81 -45.42
CA SER A 92 -13.01 4.85 -44.72
C SER A 92 -13.17 5.19 -43.24
N PHE A 93 -13.39 4.18 -42.39
CA PHE A 93 -13.17 4.31 -40.95
C PHE A 93 -11.67 4.57 -40.70
N VAL A 94 -11.27 5.85 -40.68
CA VAL A 94 -9.96 6.25 -40.15
C VAL A 94 -10.06 6.10 -38.63
N SER A 95 -9.74 4.92 -38.13
CA SER A 95 -9.48 4.73 -36.70
C SER A 95 -8.35 5.68 -36.32
N SER A 96 -8.68 6.76 -35.61
CA SER A 96 -7.72 7.64 -35.00
C SER A 96 -6.82 6.79 -34.11
N LYS A 97 -5.49 6.87 -34.32
CA LYS A 97 -4.58 6.15 -33.43
C LYS A 97 -4.83 6.63 -32.00
N PRO A 98 -4.91 5.72 -31.01
CA PRO A 98 -5.05 6.13 -29.62
C PRO A 98 -3.88 7.05 -29.26
N ILE A 99 -4.19 8.28 -28.88
CA ILE A 99 -3.20 9.30 -28.51
C ILE A 99 -2.74 9.07 -27.07
N ASN A 100 -3.67 8.64 -26.20
CA ASN A 100 -3.43 8.38 -24.80
C ASN A 100 -4.03 7.02 -24.41
N ALA A 101 -3.42 6.37 -23.41
CA ALA A 101 -3.95 5.18 -22.76
C ALA A 101 -4.05 5.47 -21.26
N TYR A 102 -5.18 5.09 -20.66
CA TYR A 102 -5.46 5.36 -19.24
C TYR A 102 -5.75 4.07 -18.49
N ASN A 103 -5.29 4.00 -17.24
CA ASN A 103 -5.65 2.93 -16.34
C ASN A 103 -7.08 3.13 -15.84
N TYR A 104 -7.93 2.11 -15.96
CA TYR A 104 -9.34 2.18 -15.56
C TYR A 104 -9.80 1.04 -14.66
N GLY A 105 -9.54 -0.21 -15.03
CA GLY A 105 -10.11 -1.38 -14.34
C GLY A 105 -9.81 -1.45 -12.85
N GLU A 106 -8.63 -0.99 -12.43
CA GLU A 106 -8.21 -0.91 -11.02
C GLU A 106 -9.03 0.08 -10.16
N PHE A 107 -9.67 1.07 -10.78
CA PHE A 107 -10.47 2.08 -10.09
C PHE A 107 -11.93 1.66 -9.88
N LEU A 108 -12.47 0.77 -10.73
CA LEU A 108 -13.86 0.31 -10.65
C LEU A 108 -14.26 -0.18 -9.24
N PRO A 109 -13.55 -1.14 -8.61
CA PRO A 109 -13.92 -1.60 -7.28
C PRO A 109 -13.77 -0.50 -6.22
N LEU A 110 -12.76 0.37 -6.33
CA LEU A 110 -12.53 1.41 -5.32
C LEU A 110 -13.55 2.55 -5.43
N GLN A 111 -13.94 2.94 -6.65
CA GLN A 111 -15.03 3.89 -6.87
C GLN A 111 -16.33 3.33 -6.31
N LYS A 112 -16.58 2.02 -6.47
CA LYS A 112 -17.75 1.39 -5.88
C LYS A 112 -17.74 1.42 -4.36
N ILE A 113 -16.58 1.16 -3.73
CA ILE A 113 -16.41 1.26 -2.28
C ILE A 113 -16.64 2.70 -1.80
N VAL A 114 -16.09 3.70 -2.51
CA VAL A 114 -16.29 5.13 -2.18
C VAL A 114 -17.77 5.51 -2.22
N GLU A 115 -18.51 5.02 -3.22
CA GLU A 115 -19.95 5.20 -3.35
C GLU A 115 -20.73 4.49 -2.23
N GLU A 116 -20.51 3.19 -2.03
CA GLU A 116 -21.24 2.39 -1.04
C GLU A 116 -21.03 2.87 0.40
N LEU A 117 -19.80 3.29 0.72
CA LEU A 117 -19.46 3.84 2.03
C LEU A 117 -19.72 5.35 2.14
N LYS A 118 -20.17 6.00 1.05
CA LYS A 118 -20.45 7.44 0.99
C LYS A 118 -19.29 8.32 1.42
N ILE A 119 -18.06 7.89 1.11
CA ILE A 119 -16.84 8.59 1.55
C ILE A 119 -16.78 10.01 0.99
N GLU A 120 -17.22 10.21 -0.25
CA GLU A 120 -17.28 11.52 -0.90
C GLU A 120 -18.20 12.51 -0.18
N GLU A 121 -19.35 12.05 0.33
CA GLU A 121 -20.28 12.88 1.09
C GLU A 121 -19.62 13.38 2.38
N TYR A 122 -19.01 12.48 3.15
CA TYR A 122 -18.36 12.85 4.41
C TYR A 122 -17.16 13.77 4.23
N LEU A 123 -16.37 13.56 3.17
CA LEU A 123 -15.26 14.46 2.85
C LEU A 123 -15.75 15.80 2.30
N GLY A 124 -16.87 15.83 1.56
CA GLY A 124 -17.47 17.06 1.04
C GLY A 124 -17.91 18.04 2.13
N ASP A 125 -18.31 17.52 3.30
CA ASP A 125 -18.63 18.34 4.47
C ASP A 125 -17.39 18.96 5.14
N LEU A 126 -16.19 18.41 4.88
CA LEU A 126 -14.95 18.77 5.57
C LEU A 126 -13.97 19.54 4.68
N PHE A 127 -14.13 19.41 3.36
CA PHE A 127 -13.20 19.94 2.37
C PHE A 127 -13.93 20.58 1.20
N ASN A 128 -13.29 21.59 0.61
CA ASN A 128 -13.69 22.03 -0.73
C ASN A 128 -13.45 20.90 -1.75
N GLU A 129 -14.06 21.03 -2.92
CA GLU A 129 -14.00 20.03 -3.99
C GLU A 129 -12.57 19.61 -4.36
N LYS A 130 -11.65 20.57 -4.47
CA LYS A 130 -10.25 20.31 -4.85
C LYS A 130 -9.53 19.49 -3.79
N ASP A 131 -9.59 19.91 -2.52
CA ASP A 131 -8.96 19.21 -1.40
C ASP A 131 -9.56 17.80 -1.23
N ARG A 132 -10.88 17.66 -1.35
CA ARG A 132 -11.57 16.36 -1.31
C ARG A 132 -11.04 15.42 -2.38
N ASN A 133 -11.01 15.87 -3.64
CA ASN A 133 -10.57 15.04 -4.76
C ASN A 133 -9.06 14.71 -4.65
N MET A 134 -8.25 15.61 -4.08
CA MET A 134 -6.84 15.33 -3.76
C MET A 134 -6.70 14.23 -2.71
N ILE A 135 -7.47 14.28 -1.63
CA ILE A 135 -7.45 13.25 -0.57
C ILE A 135 -7.86 11.90 -1.14
N LEU A 136 -8.95 11.86 -1.91
CA LEU A 136 -9.40 10.63 -2.57
C LEU A 136 -8.34 10.09 -3.52
N SER A 137 -7.73 10.93 -4.34
CA SER A 137 -6.66 10.52 -5.27
C SER A 137 -5.44 9.95 -4.53
N MET A 138 -5.06 10.56 -3.39
CA MET A 138 -3.99 10.04 -2.53
C MET A 138 -4.37 8.68 -1.91
N ALA A 139 -5.59 8.53 -1.41
CA ALA A 139 -6.07 7.28 -0.83
C ALA A 139 -6.11 6.15 -1.88
N LEU A 140 -6.68 6.42 -3.06
CA LEU A 140 -6.71 5.47 -4.18
C LEU A 140 -5.29 5.08 -4.63
N ASN A 141 -4.36 6.03 -4.68
CA ASN A 141 -2.96 5.74 -4.98
C ASN A 141 -2.34 4.79 -3.95
N ARG A 142 -2.62 4.98 -2.65
CA ARG A 142 -2.10 4.13 -1.56
C ARG A 142 -2.64 2.71 -1.60
N VAL A 143 -3.81 2.48 -2.19
CA VAL A 143 -4.38 1.14 -2.34
C VAL A 143 -3.92 0.47 -3.63
N ILE A 144 -3.93 1.19 -4.76
CA ILE A 144 -3.64 0.60 -6.08
C ILE A 144 -2.13 0.44 -6.30
N ARG A 145 -1.39 1.54 -6.21
CA ARG A 145 0.03 1.58 -6.55
C ARG A 145 0.71 2.69 -5.75
N PRO A 146 1.12 2.40 -4.50
CA PRO A 146 1.79 3.38 -3.67
C PRO A 146 3.01 3.95 -4.38
N THR A 147 3.04 5.26 -4.53
CA THR A 147 4.22 5.98 -5.04
C THR A 147 4.70 7.02 -4.02
N ALA A 148 5.92 7.52 -4.22
CA ALA A 148 6.36 8.71 -3.49
C ALA A 148 5.41 9.87 -3.83
N MET A 149 5.08 10.71 -2.85
CA MET A 149 4.06 11.76 -3.03
C MET A 149 4.36 12.74 -4.18
N TYR A 150 5.64 13.00 -4.48
CA TYR A 150 6.02 13.85 -5.62
C TYR A 150 5.74 13.22 -7.00
N ASN A 151 5.56 11.89 -7.07
CA ASN A 151 5.20 11.17 -8.29
C ASN A 151 3.68 11.04 -8.49
N LEU A 152 2.88 11.53 -7.54
CA LEU A 152 1.42 11.36 -7.58
C LEU A 152 0.78 12.00 -8.81
N LYS A 153 1.28 13.18 -9.24
CA LYS A 153 0.79 13.87 -10.44
C LYS A 153 0.95 13.01 -11.69
N THR A 154 2.15 12.45 -11.90
CA THR A 154 2.44 11.59 -13.04
C THR A 154 1.59 10.33 -13.02
N TRP A 155 1.38 9.72 -11.85
CA TRP A 155 0.48 8.57 -11.72
C TRP A 155 -0.97 8.96 -12.09
N TYR A 156 -1.44 10.10 -11.58
CA TYR A 156 -2.80 10.59 -11.79
C TYR A 156 -3.11 10.87 -13.26
N GLU A 157 -2.19 11.54 -13.99
CA GLU A 157 -2.33 11.90 -15.41
C GLU A 157 -2.46 10.68 -16.34
N ASN A 158 -2.06 9.50 -15.90
CA ASN A 158 -2.19 8.23 -16.64
C ASN A 158 -3.42 7.41 -16.20
N SER A 159 -4.30 7.96 -15.38
CA SER A 159 -5.49 7.27 -14.85
C SER A 159 -6.78 7.84 -15.41
N VAL A 160 -7.87 7.08 -15.34
CA VAL A 160 -9.22 7.58 -15.68
C VAL A 160 -9.58 8.84 -14.86
N LEU A 161 -9.02 8.96 -13.65
CA LEU A 161 -9.36 10.04 -12.73
C LEU A 161 -9.01 11.41 -13.33
N SER A 162 -7.93 11.52 -14.11
CA SER A 162 -7.57 12.78 -14.76
C SER A 162 -8.53 13.20 -15.87
N LEU A 163 -9.35 12.29 -16.39
CA LEU A 163 -10.45 12.63 -17.31
C LEU A 163 -11.65 13.20 -16.55
N GLN A 164 -11.86 12.73 -15.31
CA GLN A 164 -12.95 13.17 -14.45
C GLN A 164 -12.64 14.52 -13.77
N CYS A 165 -11.41 14.72 -13.32
CA CYS A 165 -10.96 15.96 -12.70
C CYS A 165 -9.57 16.39 -13.24
N PRO A 166 -9.51 17.04 -14.42
CA PRO A 166 -8.25 17.36 -15.09
C PRO A 166 -7.34 18.34 -14.35
N GLU A 167 -7.92 19.28 -13.59
CA GLU A 167 -7.19 20.40 -12.98
C GLU A 167 -6.84 20.18 -11.50
N LEU A 168 -6.58 18.94 -11.10
CA LEU A 168 -6.27 18.62 -9.70
C LEU A 168 -4.87 19.12 -9.32
N PRO A 169 -4.72 19.93 -8.24
CA PRO A 169 -3.47 20.64 -7.97
C PRO A 169 -2.44 19.76 -7.23
N LEU A 170 -2.01 18.64 -7.84
CA LEU A 170 -1.13 17.61 -7.26
C LEU A 170 0.37 17.98 -7.22
N LYS A 171 0.71 19.26 -7.09
CA LYS A 171 2.11 19.69 -6.85
C LYS A 171 2.52 19.33 -5.43
N SER A 172 3.80 19.01 -5.21
CA SER A 172 4.33 18.62 -3.89
C SER A 172 3.96 19.60 -2.77
N GLN A 173 4.05 20.92 -3.01
CA GLN A 173 3.68 21.93 -2.02
C GLN A 173 2.21 21.83 -1.58
N ASN A 174 1.30 21.61 -2.53
CA ASN A 174 -0.14 21.51 -2.22
C ASN A 174 -0.44 20.24 -1.45
N ILE A 175 0.18 19.11 -1.84
CA ILE A 175 0.07 17.84 -1.12
C ILE A 175 0.58 18.02 0.32
N SER A 176 1.76 18.62 0.50
CA SER A 176 2.33 18.89 1.83
C SER A 176 1.43 19.80 2.68
N ASN A 177 0.91 20.89 2.11
CA ASN A 177 0.02 21.79 2.83
C ASN A 177 -1.29 21.09 3.25
N LEU A 178 -1.86 20.29 2.36
CA LEU A 178 -3.09 19.54 2.65
C LEU A 178 -2.87 18.48 3.72
N LEU A 179 -1.79 17.69 3.62
CA LEU A 179 -1.44 16.70 4.63
C LEU A 179 -1.12 17.34 5.99
N ALA A 180 -0.46 18.50 6.01
CA ALA A 180 -0.22 19.25 7.23
C ALA A 180 -1.53 19.77 7.85
N LYS A 181 -2.49 20.23 7.03
CA LYS A 181 -3.83 20.62 7.49
C LYS A 181 -4.56 19.42 8.10
N VAL A 182 -4.55 18.27 7.43
CA VAL A 182 -5.21 17.04 7.93
C VAL A 182 -4.54 16.53 9.22
N GLY A 183 -3.20 16.50 9.25
CA GLY A 183 -2.45 15.95 10.38
C GLY A 183 -2.43 16.82 11.64
N ASN A 184 -2.62 18.14 11.50
CA ASN A 184 -2.60 19.08 12.62
C ASN A 184 -4.01 19.58 13.01
N SER A 185 -5.07 18.86 12.64
CA SER A 185 -6.45 19.24 12.97
C SER A 185 -7.29 18.03 13.35
N ASP A 186 -8.49 18.29 13.87
CA ASP A 186 -9.47 17.23 14.24
C ASP A 186 -10.22 16.65 13.04
N ILE A 187 -9.84 16.98 11.80
CA ILE A 187 -10.53 16.52 10.61
C ILE A 187 -10.64 14.99 10.53
N PRO A 188 -9.58 14.19 10.81
CA PRO A 188 -9.70 12.72 10.83
C PRO A 188 -10.77 12.24 11.84
N SER A 189 -10.80 12.85 13.03
CA SER A 189 -11.79 12.54 14.06
C SER A 189 -13.22 12.87 13.59
N MET A 190 -13.42 14.05 13.01
CA MET A 190 -14.71 14.47 12.45
C MET A 190 -15.19 13.55 11.31
N PHE A 191 -14.27 13.14 10.43
CA PHE A 191 -14.54 12.19 9.35
C PHE A 191 -14.97 10.84 9.90
N MET A 192 -14.20 10.28 10.83
CA MET A 192 -14.53 9.02 11.49
C MET A 192 -15.88 9.13 12.20
N GLY A 193 -16.15 10.20 12.94
CA GLY A 193 -17.43 10.43 13.60
C GLY A 193 -18.62 10.45 12.64
N LYS A 194 -18.48 11.08 11.46
CA LYS A 194 -19.52 11.07 10.42
C LYS A 194 -19.74 9.66 9.87
N MET A 195 -18.66 8.99 9.49
CA MET A 195 -18.70 7.64 8.96
C MET A 195 -19.32 6.67 9.98
N PHE A 196 -18.86 6.76 11.23
CA PHE A 196 -19.31 5.93 12.34
C PHE A 196 -20.82 6.05 12.56
N ARG A 197 -21.36 7.27 12.67
CA ARG A 197 -22.80 7.51 12.89
C ARG A 197 -23.66 7.01 11.72
N ASN A 198 -23.20 7.19 10.49
CA ASN A 198 -23.98 6.88 9.29
C ASN A 198 -23.93 5.40 8.91
N LEU A 199 -22.89 4.66 9.33
CA LEU A 199 -22.81 3.22 9.12
C LEU A 199 -23.78 2.43 10.00
N GLY A 200 -24.39 3.03 11.03
CA GLY A 200 -25.30 2.31 11.94
C GLY A 200 -24.62 1.18 12.72
N THR A 201 -23.31 1.30 12.97
CA THR A 201 -22.51 0.40 13.80
C THR A 201 -23.07 0.42 15.22
N LYS A 202 -23.51 -0.72 15.79
CA LYS A 202 -24.22 -0.72 17.10
C LYS A 202 -23.98 -1.91 18.02
N ARG A 203 -23.18 -2.92 17.63
CA ARG A 203 -23.17 -4.20 18.37
C ARG A 203 -21.80 -4.69 18.77
N THR A 204 -20.95 -5.01 17.82
CA THR A 204 -19.68 -5.67 18.11
C THR A 204 -18.54 -4.96 17.41
N LEU A 205 -17.59 -4.51 18.22
CA LEU A 205 -16.42 -3.78 17.78
C LEU A 205 -15.20 -4.64 18.08
N MET A 206 -14.41 -4.94 17.05
CA MET A 206 -13.10 -5.56 17.24
C MET A 206 -12.09 -4.45 17.48
N TYR A 207 -11.34 -4.56 18.57
CA TYR A 207 -10.31 -3.61 18.95
C TYR A 207 -8.95 -4.29 18.93
N ASP A 208 -8.03 -3.71 18.17
CA ASP A 208 -6.64 -4.15 18.11
C ASP A 208 -5.68 -2.95 18.20
N LEU A 209 -4.48 -3.21 18.72
CA LEU A 209 -3.40 -2.23 18.81
C LEU A 209 -2.17 -2.81 18.13
N THR A 210 -1.75 -2.20 17.02
CA THR A 210 -0.55 -2.60 16.28
C THR A 210 0.54 -1.56 16.41
N SER A 211 1.79 -1.99 16.50
CA SER A 211 2.95 -1.09 16.52
C SER A 211 3.51 -0.94 15.09
N LEU A 212 3.91 0.27 14.73
CA LEU A 212 4.55 0.59 13.45
C LEU A 212 5.93 1.18 13.74
N SER A 213 6.97 0.38 13.58
CA SER A 213 8.36 0.80 13.83
C SER A 213 8.95 1.60 12.68
N SER A 214 9.81 2.57 12.98
CA SER A 214 10.51 3.36 11.97
C SER A 214 11.80 3.96 12.52
N TYR A 215 12.80 4.12 11.67
CA TYR A 215 14.06 4.81 12.00
C TYR A 215 14.02 6.32 11.66
N SER A 216 12.87 6.84 11.21
CA SER A 216 12.72 8.24 10.84
C SER A 216 12.96 9.17 12.02
N GLN A 217 13.72 10.24 11.81
CA GLN A 217 13.94 11.29 12.82
C GLN A 217 12.95 12.46 12.68
N LEU A 218 12.05 12.41 11.69
CA LEU A 218 11.12 13.50 11.36
C LEU A 218 9.70 13.29 11.90
N ILE A 219 9.44 12.16 12.55
CA ILE A 219 8.11 11.83 13.10
C ILE A 219 8.19 11.93 14.61
N ASN A 220 7.58 12.98 15.17
CA ASN A 220 7.66 13.28 16.61
C ASN A 220 6.94 12.26 17.51
N LEU A 221 6.10 11.39 16.94
CA LEU A 221 5.39 10.34 17.68
C LEU A 221 6.23 9.06 17.84
N LEU A 222 7.38 8.94 17.16
CA LEU A 222 8.21 7.75 17.26
C LEU A 222 8.94 7.74 18.61
N GLU A 223 8.54 6.81 19.46
CA GLU A 223 9.15 6.61 20.78
C GLU A 223 9.38 5.11 21.01
N TYR A 224 10.36 4.77 21.86
CA TYR A 224 10.56 3.39 22.27
C TYR A 224 9.39 2.92 23.12
N GLY A 225 8.84 1.77 22.76
CA GLY A 225 7.68 1.16 23.40
C GLY A 225 7.93 -0.27 23.82
N TYR A 226 6.85 -0.96 24.17
CA TYR A 226 6.90 -2.40 24.40
C TYR A 226 7.25 -3.12 23.10
N ASN A 227 8.40 -3.80 23.08
CA ASN A 227 8.94 -4.44 21.89
C ASN A 227 8.23 -5.76 21.56
N ARG A 228 7.05 -5.68 20.95
CA ARG A 228 6.23 -6.84 20.56
C ARG A 228 6.87 -7.65 19.44
N ASP A 229 7.50 -6.97 18.50
CA ASP A 229 8.03 -7.57 17.25
C ASP A 229 9.52 -7.93 17.35
N ASN A 230 10.12 -7.80 18.54
CA ASN A 230 11.56 -7.93 18.79
C ASN A 230 12.41 -7.06 17.84
N CYS A 231 11.89 -5.87 17.51
CA CYS A 231 12.49 -4.86 16.65
C CYS A 231 13.03 -3.71 17.51
N ASP A 232 14.34 -3.48 17.48
CA ASP A 232 15.01 -2.43 18.27
C ASP A 232 14.92 -1.07 17.56
N LEU A 233 13.69 -0.61 17.31
CA LEU A 233 13.39 0.65 16.64
C LEU A 233 12.27 1.37 17.41
N PRO A 234 12.26 2.72 17.41
CA PRO A 234 11.14 3.46 17.95
C PRO A 234 9.88 3.21 17.09
N GLN A 235 8.71 3.33 17.71
CA GLN A 235 7.44 2.95 17.10
C GLN A 235 6.34 3.98 17.37
N ILE A 236 5.31 3.95 16.55
CA ILE A 236 4.00 4.52 16.87
C ILE A 236 3.02 3.37 17.12
N ASN A 237 2.08 3.55 18.03
CA ASN A 237 1.02 2.56 18.26
C ASN A 237 -0.25 3.03 17.54
N LEU A 238 -0.75 2.20 16.62
CA LEU A 238 -1.99 2.40 15.89
C LEU A 238 -3.10 1.57 16.55
N SER A 239 -4.04 2.27 17.17
CA SER A 239 -5.29 1.71 17.69
C SER A 239 -6.29 1.66 16.54
N MET A 240 -6.95 0.52 16.32
CA MET A 240 -7.95 0.39 15.28
C MET A 240 -9.20 -0.32 15.79
N ILE A 241 -10.36 0.24 15.46
CA ILE A 241 -11.67 -0.32 15.75
C ILE A 241 -12.34 -0.70 14.45
N VAL A 242 -12.79 -1.95 14.38
CA VAL A 242 -13.45 -2.54 13.22
C VAL A 242 -14.88 -2.94 13.60
N ASP A 243 -15.85 -2.58 12.75
CA ASP A 243 -17.21 -3.11 12.86
C ASP A 243 -17.18 -4.58 12.43
N LYS A 244 -17.46 -5.50 13.36
CA LYS A 244 -17.42 -6.95 13.09
C LYS A 244 -18.37 -7.36 11.96
N GLU A 245 -19.58 -6.79 11.93
CA GLU A 245 -20.62 -7.24 10.99
C GLU A 245 -20.33 -6.75 9.58
N LYS A 246 -19.76 -5.54 9.45
CA LYS A 246 -19.38 -4.98 8.15
C LYS A 246 -17.97 -5.37 7.69
N GLY A 247 -17.10 -5.77 8.61
CA GLY A 247 -15.70 -6.08 8.32
C GLY A 247 -14.87 -4.87 7.90
N ILE A 248 -15.25 -3.64 8.29
CA ILE A 248 -14.55 -2.40 7.92
C ILE A 248 -14.05 -1.64 9.16
N PRO A 249 -12.88 -0.98 9.09
CA PRO A 249 -12.44 -0.04 10.11
C PRO A 249 -13.43 1.12 10.22
N VAL A 250 -13.80 1.48 11.44
CA VAL A 250 -14.73 2.58 11.73
C VAL A 250 -14.10 3.70 12.53
N MET A 251 -13.01 3.40 13.26
CA MET A 251 -12.22 4.41 13.96
C MET A 251 -10.77 3.93 14.08
N TYR A 252 -9.82 4.86 14.10
CA TYR A 252 -8.44 4.59 14.46
C TYR A 252 -7.89 5.74 15.31
N ASP A 253 -6.78 5.47 15.99
CA ASP A 253 -6.04 6.48 16.76
C ASP A 253 -4.54 6.18 16.72
N ILE A 254 -3.72 7.22 16.86
CA ILE A 254 -2.27 7.09 16.82
C ILE A 254 -1.69 7.60 18.14
N TYR A 255 -0.88 6.78 18.79
CA TYR A 255 -0.21 7.11 20.04
C TYR A 255 1.31 7.03 19.88
N PRO A 256 2.07 7.82 20.65
CA PRO A 256 3.49 7.59 20.81
C PRO A 256 3.78 6.16 21.28
N GLY A 257 4.88 5.57 20.82
CA GLY A 257 5.23 4.18 21.12
C GLY A 257 5.35 3.86 22.61
N SER A 258 5.69 4.85 23.44
CA SER A 258 5.83 4.73 24.89
C SER A 258 4.50 4.61 25.65
N ILE A 259 3.36 4.93 25.01
CA ILE A 259 2.06 4.92 25.66
C ILE A 259 1.61 3.47 25.89
N VAL A 260 1.32 3.16 27.15
CA VAL A 260 0.87 1.85 27.61
C VAL A 260 -0.58 1.55 27.19
N ASP A 261 -0.85 0.26 26.97
CA ASP A 261 -2.14 -0.25 26.48
C ASP A 261 -3.36 0.16 27.34
N VAL A 262 -3.18 0.31 28.66
CA VAL A 262 -4.25 0.75 29.56
C VAL A 262 -4.71 2.17 29.26
N THR A 263 -3.77 3.07 28.99
CA THR A 263 -4.08 4.45 28.65
C THR A 263 -4.71 4.54 27.27
N THR A 264 -4.26 3.73 26.30
CA THR A 264 -4.85 3.71 24.96
C THR A 264 -6.28 3.18 24.96
N LEU A 265 -6.58 2.12 25.72
CA LEU A 265 -7.92 1.56 25.84
C LEU A 265 -8.90 2.58 26.43
N LYS A 266 -8.53 3.23 27.53
CA LYS A 266 -9.33 4.28 28.17
C LYS A 266 -9.65 5.43 27.22
N ASN A 267 -8.63 5.94 26.52
CA ASN A 267 -8.80 7.04 25.57
C ASN A 267 -9.68 6.62 24.39
N THR A 268 -9.50 5.39 23.92
CA THR A 268 -10.30 4.81 22.84
C THR A 268 -11.77 4.69 23.22
N ILE A 269 -12.09 4.16 24.41
CA ILE A 269 -13.47 4.07 24.93
C ILE A 269 -14.14 5.45 24.96
N LYS A 270 -13.47 6.45 25.54
CA LYS A 270 -13.97 7.84 25.59
C LYS A 270 -14.25 8.41 24.20
N LYS A 271 -13.39 8.10 23.22
CA LYS A 271 -13.58 8.53 21.83
C LYS A 271 -14.77 7.82 21.20
N ILE A 272 -14.98 6.53 21.44
CA ILE A 272 -16.16 5.80 20.94
C ILE A 272 -17.44 6.48 21.46
N GLU A 273 -17.51 6.71 22.77
CA GLU A 273 -18.65 7.35 23.42
C GLU A 273 -18.89 8.79 22.91
N ALA A 274 -17.81 9.59 22.75
CA ALA A 274 -17.90 10.94 22.22
C ALA A 274 -18.47 11.00 20.78
N HIS A 275 -18.33 9.92 20.01
CA HIS A 275 -18.93 9.81 18.68
C HIS A 275 -20.42 9.39 18.70
N GLY A 276 -21.00 9.18 19.89
CA GLY A 276 -22.42 8.88 20.10
C GLY A 276 -22.72 7.38 20.10
N MET A 277 -21.75 6.54 20.45
CA MET A 277 -21.92 5.10 20.46
C MET A 277 -22.34 4.56 21.81
N GLU A 278 -23.43 3.81 21.77
CA GLU A 278 -24.01 3.16 22.93
C GLU A 278 -24.23 1.68 22.61
N ASN A 279 -24.28 0.85 23.66
CA ASN A 279 -24.68 -0.57 23.56
C ASN A 279 -23.77 -1.45 22.68
N TYR A 280 -22.46 -1.23 22.70
CA TYR A 280 -21.49 -2.06 21.98
C TYR A 280 -20.78 -3.06 22.91
N THR A 281 -20.26 -4.13 22.32
CA THR A 281 -19.35 -5.10 22.95
C THR A 281 -17.99 -5.01 22.28
N LEU A 282 -16.93 -4.88 23.08
CA LEU A 282 -15.55 -4.91 22.58
C LEU A 282 -15.04 -6.35 22.51
N VAL A 283 -14.48 -6.73 21.36
CA VAL A 283 -13.74 -7.97 21.18
C VAL A 283 -12.27 -7.61 21.07
N MET A 284 -11.47 -8.11 21.99
CA MET A 284 -10.04 -7.80 22.10
C MET A 284 -9.21 -9.07 22.08
N ASP A 285 -7.95 -8.92 21.69
CA ASP A 285 -6.98 -10.01 21.69
C ASP A 285 -6.50 -10.34 23.13
N ARG A 286 -5.64 -11.35 23.25
CA ARG A 286 -5.05 -11.74 24.54
C ARG A 286 -4.06 -10.69 25.07
N GLY A 287 -3.42 -9.91 24.18
CA GLY A 287 -2.48 -8.85 24.56
C GLY A 287 -3.10 -7.80 25.47
N PHE A 288 -4.40 -7.52 25.33
CA PHE A 288 -5.12 -6.63 26.25
C PHE A 288 -5.42 -7.22 27.63
N PHE A 289 -5.15 -8.49 27.89
CA PHE A 289 -5.48 -9.11 29.17
C PHE A 289 -4.49 -8.70 30.27
N SER A 290 -4.86 -7.64 30.98
CA SER A 290 -4.16 -7.15 32.17
C SER A 290 -5.16 -6.77 33.25
N LYS A 291 -4.73 -6.79 34.51
CA LYS A 291 -5.56 -6.38 35.66
C LYS A 291 -6.12 -4.96 35.45
N GLY A 292 -5.27 -4.01 35.05
CA GLY A 292 -5.67 -2.62 34.82
C GLY A 292 -6.68 -2.45 33.68
N ASN A 293 -6.52 -3.18 32.56
CA ASN A 293 -7.48 -3.13 31.46
C ASN A 293 -8.85 -3.68 31.86
N ILE A 294 -8.87 -4.81 32.59
CA ILE A 294 -10.13 -5.42 33.03
C ILE A 294 -10.83 -4.51 34.05
N GLU A 295 -10.10 -3.95 35.02
CA GLU A 295 -10.64 -2.98 35.96
C GLU A 295 -11.25 -1.76 35.26
N GLU A 296 -10.58 -1.23 34.23
CA GLU A 296 -11.09 -0.14 33.40
C GLU A 296 -12.41 -0.53 32.72
N LEU A 297 -12.43 -1.65 32.00
CA LEU A 297 -13.62 -2.12 31.27
C LEU A 297 -14.81 -2.36 32.19
N VAL A 298 -14.58 -2.96 33.37
CA VAL A 298 -15.61 -3.20 34.37
C VAL A 298 -16.13 -1.89 34.97
N ARG A 299 -15.22 -0.95 35.28
CA ARG A 299 -15.59 0.34 35.87
C ARG A 299 -16.39 1.21 34.90
N GLU A 300 -16.00 1.24 33.64
CA GLU A 300 -16.72 1.95 32.56
C GLU A 300 -17.95 1.15 32.05
N LYS A 301 -18.22 -0.03 32.63
CA LYS A 301 -19.37 -0.90 32.29
C LYS A 301 -19.43 -1.29 30.82
N ILE A 302 -18.28 -1.48 30.18
CA ILE A 302 -18.18 -1.88 28.78
C ILE A 302 -18.26 -3.40 28.68
N PRO A 303 -19.26 -3.98 28.00
CA PRO A 303 -19.26 -5.41 27.69
C PRO A 303 -18.06 -5.79 26.84
N PHE A 304 -17.37 -6.89 27.17
CA PHE A 304 -16.21 -7.32 26.43
C PHE A 304 -16.07 -8.84 26.29
N ILE A 305 -15.36 -9.25 25.24
CA ILE A 305 -14.85 -10.61 25.03
C ILE A 305 -13.34 -10.51 24.88
N MET A 306 -12.61 -11.19 25.76
CA MET A 306 -11.15 -11.15 25.80
C MET A 306 -10.61 -12.51 26.26
N PRO A 307 -9.68 -13.15 25.50
CA PRO A 307 -9.02 -14.36 25.95
C PRO A 307 -8.16 -14.10 27.19
N ALA A 308 -8.29 -14.95 28.20
CA ALA A 308 -7.44 -14.87 29.39
C ALA A 308 -5.99 -15.32 29.10
N THR A 309 -5.03 -14.74 29.83
CA THR A 309 -3.65 -15.23 29.88
C THR A 309 -3.36 -16.00 31.16
N MET A 310 -2.55 -17.06 31.04
CA MET A 310 -2.03 -17.81 32.17
C MET A 310 -1.03 -17.02 33.01
N ALA A 311 -0.66 -15.80 32.64
CA ALA A 311 0.25 -14.97 33.44
C ALA A 311 -0.34 -14.60 34.82
N LEU A 312 -1.67 -14.48 34.94
CA LEU A 312 -2.33 -14.18 36.22
C LEU A 312 -2.50 -15.44 37.06
N LYS A 313 -2.06 -15.38 38.33
CA LYS A 313 -2.18 -16.50 39.29
C LYS A 313 -3.62 -17.00 39.45
N SER A 314 -4.58 -16.09 39.55
CA SER A 314 -6.00 -16.44 39.68
C SER A 314 -6.53 -17.21 38.48
N VAL A 315 -6.02 -16.93 37.28
CA VAL A 315 -6.38 -17.66 36.06
C VAL A 315 -5.79 -19.07 36.13
N LYS A 316 -4.54 -19.23 36.56
CA LYS A 316 -3.94 -20.56 36.75
C LYS A 316 -4.74 -21.40 37.76
N GLU A 317 -5.06 -20.81 38.91
CA GLU A 317 -5.85 -21.47 39.96
C GLU A 317 -7.24 -21.89 39.46
N LEU A 318 -7.92 -20.99 38.71
CA LEU A 318 -9.19 -21.27 38.06
C LEU A 318 -9.05 -22.44 37.07
N MET A 319 -8.06 -22.42 36.18
CA MET A 319 -7.83 -23.49 35.21
C MET A 319 -7.56 -24.83 35.89
N SER A 320 -6.72 -24.86 36.95
CA SER A 320 -6.46 -26.10 37.70
C SER A 320 -7.71 -26.66 38.38
N SER A 321 -8.64 -25.80 38.79
CA SER A 321 -9.94 -26.26 39.31
C SER A 321 -10.83 -26.85 38.22
N VAL A 322 -10.83 -26.22 37.04
CA VAL A 322 -11.66 -26.60 35.88
C VAL A 322 -11.18 -27.91 35.24
N GLN A 323 -9.86 -28.15 35.24
CA GLN A 323 -9.28 -29.36 34.68
C GLN A 323 -9.82 -30.65 35.33
N LYS A 324 -10.31 -30.58 36.57
CA LYS A 324 -10.81 -31.74 37.31
C LYS A 324 -12.12 -32.30 36.75
N ASP A 325 -12.91 -31.48 36.07
CA ASP A 325 -14.29 -31.79 35.69
C ASP A 325 -14.72 -31.21 34.33
N ILE A 326 -13.84 -30.56 33.57
CA ILE A 326 -14.16 -29.98 32.25
C ILE A 326 -14.68 -31.03 31.25
N GLU A 327 -14.24 -32.29 31.36
CA GLU A 327 -14.69 -33.40 30.51
C GLU A 327 -16.04 -34.00 30.95
N SER A 328 -16.70 -33.42 31.96
CA SER A 328 -18.04 -33.83 32.39
C SER A 328 -19.02 -33.75 31.19
N PRO A 329 -19.87 -34.77 30.97
CA PRO A 329 -20.87 -34.75 29.91
C PRO A 329 -21.82 -33.54 29.96
N GLU A 330 -21.97 -32.89 31.12
CA GLU A 330 -22.78 -31.68 31.28
C GLU A 330 -22.23 -30.46 30.51
N TYR A 331 -20.92 -30.44 30.26
CA TYR A 331 -20.23 -29.40 29.51
C TYR A 331 -20.02 -29.78 28.04
N LEU A 332 -20.51 -30.94 27.60
CA LEU A 332 -20.31 -31.42 26.24
C LEU A 332 -21.23 -30.69 25.26
N HIS A 333 -20.60 -30.03 24.28
CA HIS A 333 -21.27 -29.35 23.17
C HIS A 333 -20.78 -29.88 21.82
N LYS A 334 -21.57 -29.65 20.77
CA LYS A 334 -21.20 -29.94 19.38
C LYS A 334 -20.99 -28.64 18.61
N PHE A 335 -19.76 -28.36 18.22
CA PHE A 335 -19.37 -27.17 17.45
C PHE A 335 -18.77 -27.60 16.11
N HIS A 336 -19.29 -27.10 14.99
CA HIS A 336 -18.92 -27.54 13.63
C HIS A 336 -18.82 -29.07 13.46
N LYS A 337 -19.82 -29.80 14.01
CA LYS A 337 -19.90 -31.27 14.03
C LYS A 337 -18.85 -31.99 14.88
N LYS A 338 -17.99 -31.29 15.62
CA LYS A 338 -16.98 -31.85 16.52
C LYS A 338 -17.42 -31.69 17.99
N PRO A 339 -17.09 -32.65 18.87
CA PRO A 339 -17.30 -32.48 20.31
C PRO A 339 -16.33 -31.44 20.87
N ILE A 340 -16.81 -30.56 21.73
CA ILE A 340 -16.04 -29.58 22.49
C ILE A 340 -16.66 -29.45 23.88
N PHE A 341 -15.85 -29.25 24.90
CA PHE A 341 -16.33 -29.00 26.26
C PHE A 341 -16.32 -27.49 26.54
N VAL A 342 -17.41 -26.97 27.09
CA VAL A 342 -17.57 -25.56 27.43
C VAL A 342 -18.11 -25.43 28.85
N LYS A 343 -17.26 -24.99 29.77
CA LYS A 343 -17.64 -24.77 31.17
C LYS A 343 -17.77 -23.29 31.49
N PRO A 344 -18.92 -22.80 31.98
CA PRO A 344 -19.03 -21.44 32.50
C PRO A 344 -18.16 -21.31 33.75
N VAL A 345 -17.43 -20.20 33.84
CA VAL A 345 -16.50 -19.93 34.94
C VAL A 345 -16.65 -18.49 35.40
N THR A 346 -16.24 -18.24 36.63
CA THR A 346 -16.17 -16.90 37.21
C THR A 346 -14.74 -16.63 37.65
N LEU A 347 -14.15 -15.56 37.13
CA LEU A 347 -12.87 -15.07 37.60
C LEU A 347 -13.13 -13.99 38.65
N GLU A 348 -12.76 -14.29 39.89
CA GLU A 348 -12.86 -13.38 41.02
C GLU A 348 -11.48 -12.82 41.38
N GLN A 349 -11.40 -11.50 41.44
CA GLN A 349 -10.28 -10.71 41.94
C GLN A 349 -10.81 -9.76 43.01
N LYS A 350 -9.91 -9.16 43.79
CA LYS A 350 -10.34 -8.20 44.83
C LYS A 350 -11.11 -7.01 44.23
N GLU A 351 -10.74 -6.61 43.02
CA GLU A 351 -11.23 -5.40 42.37
C GLU A 351 -12.35 -5.65 41.35
N PHE A 352 -12.49 -6.89 40.85
CA PHE A 352 -13.51 -7.22 39.85
C PHE A 352 -13.95 -8.68 39.92
N LYS A 353 -15.16 -8.91 39.42
CA LYS A 353 -15.72 -10.24 39.19
C LYS A 353 -16.25 -10.30 37.76
N ILE A 354 -15.71 -11.19 36.96
CA ILE A 354 -16.09 -11.36 35.55
C ILE A 354 -16.52 -12.80 35.28
N ASN A 355 -17.57 -12.95 34.49
CA ASN A 355 -18.03 -14.24 34.00
C ASN A 355 -17.29 -14.58 32.70
N GLY A 356 -17.02 -15.85 32.47
CA GLY A 356 -16.36 -16.33 31.26
C GLY A 356 -16.68 -17.79 30.97
N TYR A 357 -15.97 -18.32 29.99
CA TYR A 357 -16.10 -19.71 29.57
C TYR A 357 -14.71 -20.32 29.40
N CYS A 358 -14.53 -21.52 29.94
CA CYS A 358 -13.39 -22.37 29.64
C CYS A 358 -13.78 -23.32 28.51
N PHE A 359 -12.91 -23.41 27.49
CA PHE A 359 -13.10 -24.30 26.35
C PHE A 359 -12.04 -25.38 26.38
N TYR A 360 -12.44 -26.63 26.15
CA TYR A 360 -11.53 -27.74 25.96
C TYR A 360 -11.92 -28.53 24.71
N ASP A 361 -10.98 -28.62 23.77
CA ASP A 361 -11.13 -29.36 22.52
C ASP A 361 -10.14 -30.54 22.56
N PRO A 362 -10.61 -31.77 22.80
CA PRO A 362 -9.74 -32.95 22.89
C PRO A 362 -8.93 -33.19 21.62
N LYS A 363 -9.48 -32.85 20.44
CA LYS A 363 -8.77 -32.98 19.18
C LYS A 363 -7.62 -31.98 19.12
N ARG A 364 -7.89 -30.72 19.48
CA ARG A 364 -6.87 -29.68 19.52
C ARG A 364 -5.75 -30.02 20.48
N GLU A 365 -6.07 -30.55 21.66
CA GLU A 365 -5.08 -31.02 22.63
C GLU A 365 -4.18 -32.10 22.01
N MET A 366 -4.77 -33.12 21.37
CA MET A 366 -4.02 -34.17 20.69
C MET A 366 -3.12 -33.62 19.56
N ASP A 367 -3.63 -32.70 18.75
CA ASP A 367 -2.89 -32.05 17.67
C ASP A 367 -1.71 -31.21 18.21
N GLU A 368 -1.92 -30.47 19.31
CA GLU A 368 -0.89 -29.67 20.00
C GLU A 368 0.18 -30.57 20.63
N LYS A 369 -0.21 -31.66 21.33
CA LYS A 369 0.72 -32.66 21.89
C LYS A 369 1.56 -33.32 20.79
N SER A 370 0.95 -33.73 19.69
CA SER A 370 1.64 -34.34 18.54
C SER A 370 2.66 -33.37 17.94
N THR A 371 2.27 -32.11 17.73
CA THR A 371 3.16 -31.05 17.22
C THR A 371 4.33 -30.80 18.17
N PHE A 372 4.06 -30.73 19.47
CA PHE A 372 5.09 -30.57 20.49
C PHE A 372 6.10 -31.73 20.47
N TYR A 373 5.63 -32.98 20.47
CA TYR A 373 6.51 -34.15 20.40
C TYR A 373 7.33 -34.21 19.11
N SER A 374 6.73 -33.88 17.96
CA SER A 374 7.46 -33.78 16.70
C SER A 374 8.58 -32.73 16.80
N ARG A 375 8.27 -31.54 17.30
CA ARG A 375 9.27 -30.46 17.48
C ARG A 375 10.36 -30.88 18.48
N LEU A 376 9.98 -31.56 19.56
CA LEU A 376 10.91 -32.09 20.56
C LEU A 376 11.86 -33.14 19.95
N TYR A 377 11.38 -33.96 19.02
CA TYR A 377 12.22 -34.91 18.30
C TYR A 377 13.16 -34.19 17.32
N ASP A 378 12.61 -33.33 16.45
CA ASP A 378 13.36 -32.63 15.40
C ASP A 378 14.48 -31.76 15.98
N VAL A 379 14.23 -31.07 17.10
CA VAL A 379 15.25 -30.25 17.77
C VAL A 379 16.33 -31.12 18.38
N LYS A 380 15.97 -32.27 18.97
CA LYS A 380 16.95 -33.22 19.51
C LYS A 380 17.88 -33.73 18.41
N GLU A 381 17.31 -34.21 17.31
CA GLU A 381 18.09 -34.75 16.17
C GLU A 381 19.05 -33.68 15.63
N LYS A 382 18.55 -32.47 15.37
CA LYS A 382 19.39 -31.35 14.92
C LYS A 382 20.51 -31.00 15.90
N LEU A 383 20.25 -31.06 17.20
CA LEU A 383 21.27 -30.81 18.22
C LEU A 383 22.36 -31.89 18.20
N GLU A 384 21.98 -33.16 18.07
CA GLU A 384 22.92 -34.29 18.00
C GLU A 384 23.78 -34.27 16.72
N GLU A 385 23.21 -33.82 15.60
CA GLU A 385 23.92 -33.60 14.33
C GLU A 385 24.81 -32.34 14.31
N THR A 386 24.58 -31.40 15.24
CA THR A 386 25.32 -30.13 15.25
C THR A 386 26.74 -30.34 15.76
N ALA A 387 27.71 -30.19 14.87
CA ALA A 387 29.11 -30.04 15.25
C ALA A 387 29.35 -28.72 16.00
N ILE A 388 30.08 -28.79 17.11
CA ILE A 388 30.46 -27.69 17.98
C ILE A 388 31.82 -27.17 17.49
N PRO A 389 31.90 -25.97 16.89
CA PRO A 389 33.18 -25.42 16.46
C PRO A 389 34.12 -25.27 17.66
N GLY A 390 35.37 -25.71 17.54
CA GLY A 390 36.33 -25.71 18.66
C GLY A 390 36.60 -24.35 19.29
N TRP A 391 36.35 -23.25 18.57
CA TRP A 391 36.48 -21.87 19.06
C TRP A 391 35.23 -21.33 19.77
N ARG A 392 34.10 -22.04 19.73
CA ARG A 392 32.85 -21.62 20.39
C ARG A 392 32.60 -22.40 21.68
N ASN A 393 31.96 -21.72 22.62
CA ASN A 393 31.48 -22.35 23.84
C ASN A 393 30.26 -23.27 23.53
N ALA A 394 30.33 -24.53 23.95
CA ALA A 394 29.27 -25.51 23.71
C ALA A 394 27.91 -25.10 24.31
N ALA A 395 27.89 -24.43 25.46
CA ALA A 395 26.66 -23.98 26.09
C ALA A 395 25.97 -22.86 25.30
N GLU A 396 26.76 -21.95 24.69
CA GLU A 396 26.22 -20.91 23.82
C GLU A 396 25.63 -21.51 22.54
N VAL A 397 26.37 -22.43 21.90
CA VAL A 397 25.90 -23.13 20.69
C VAL A 397 24.61 -23.90 21.01
N PHE A 398 24.56 -24.62 22.13
CA PHE A 398 23.35 -25.32 22.57
C PHE A 398 22.18 -24.35 22.74
N LYS A 399 22.35 -23.25 23.48
CA LYS A 399 21.28 -22.28 23.73
C LYS A 399 20.78 -21.63 22.44
N GLU A 400 21.69 -21.29 21.52
CA GLU A 400 21.36 -20.71 20.21
C GLU A 400 20.54 -21.68 19.33
N ARG A 401 20.87 -22.97 19.36
CA ARG A 401 20.23 -24.01 18.55
C ARG A 401 18.92 -24.51 19.15
N ALA A 402 18.89 -24.76 20.47
CA ALA A 402 17.72 -25.27 21.18
C ALA A 402 16.65 -24.19 21.41
N ARG A 403 17.05 -22.91 21.54
CA ARG A 403 16.16 -21.76 21.76
C ARG A 403 15.19 -22.01 22.92
N GLU A 404 13.89 -21.82 22.69
CA GLU A 404 12.80 -22.04 23.65
C GLU A 404 12.72 -23.48 24.16
N MET A 405 13.26 -24.45 23.41
CA MET A 405 13.21 -25.87 23.78
C MET A 405 14.37 -26.28 24.70
N ALA A 406 15.29 -25.37 25.02
CA ALA A 406 16.49 -25.67 25.81
C ALA A 406 16.17 -26.29 27.18
N SER A 407 15.07 -25.89 27.81
CA SER A 407 14.64 -26.40 29.12
C SER A 407 14.26 -27.89 29.10
N PHE A 408 13.86 -28.44 27.96
CA PHE A 408 13.42 -29.83 27.85
C PHE A 408 14.57 -30.83 27.70
N TYR A 409 15.82 -30.36 27.62
CA TYR A 409 16.97 -31.21 27.40
C TYR A 409 18.08 -30.97 28.42
N SER A 410 18.81 -32.04 28.69
CA SER A 410 20.16 -32.00 29.24
C SER A 410 21.13 -32.50 28.17
N TRP A 411 22.36 -31.99 28.18
CA TRP A 411 23.35 -32.33 27.16
C TRP A 411 24.73 -32.58 27.76
N LYS A 412 25.52 -33.37 27.05
CA LYS A 412 26.96 -33.52 27.28
C LYS A 412 27.69 -33.35 25.96
N LYS A 413 28.86 -32.70 25.98
CA LYS A 413 29.76 -32.69 24.82
C LYS A 413 30.50 -34.02 24.77
N ILE A 414 30.45 -34.70 23.63
CA ILE A 414 31.26 -35.88 23.33
C ILE A 414 31.97 -35.57 22.01
N ASP A 415 33.30 -35.57 22.05
CA ASP A 415 34.13 -35.05 20.96
C ASP A 415 33.64 -33.66 20.54
N ASP A 416 33.28 -33.46 19.27
CA ASP A 416 32.76 -32.20 18.75
C ASP A 416 31.23 -32.19 18.59
N HIS A 417 30.49 -33.10 19.23
CA HIS A 417 29.02 -33.16 19.09
C HIS A 417 28.31 -33.15 20.45
N PHE A 418 27.02 -32.86 20.41
CA PHE A 418 26.16 -32.98 21.58
C PHE A 418 25.59 -34.39 21.69
N LYS A 419 25.58 -34.93 22.91
CA LYS A 419 24.72 -36.06 23.28
C LYS A 419 23.56 -35.53 24.10
N ILE A 420 22.34 -35.66 23.60
CA ILE A 420 21.15 -35.06 24.18
C ILE A 420 20.34 -36.10 24.96
N ARG A 421 19.82 -35.68 26.12
CA ARG A 421 18.83 -36.44 26.90
C ARG A 421 17.64 -35.54 27.19
N SER A 422 16.44 -36.00 26.83
CA SER A 422 15.19 -35.34 27.20
C SER A 422 14.95 -35.41 28.71
N CYS A 423 14.33 -34.39 29.28
CA CYS A 423 13.98 -34.28 30.69
C CYS A 423 12.49 -34.63 30.89
N PRO A 424 12.13 -35.89 31.24
CA PRO A 424 10.73 -36.34 31.22
C PRO A 424 9.82 -35.55 32.15
N GLN A 425 10.31 -35.20 33.34
CA GLN A 425 9.57 -34.45 34.35
C GLN A 425 9.16 -33.04 33.87
N ILE A 426 9.98 -32.39 33.05
CA ILE A 426 9.69 -31.05 32.52
C ILE A 426 8.71 -31.18 31.35
N ILE A 427 8.85 -32.23 30.53
CA ILE A 427 7.94 -32.53 29.42
C ILE A 427 6.53 -32.83 29.96
N GLU A 428 6.42 -33.65 31.00
CA GLU A 428 5.14 -33.98 31.63
C GLU A 428 4.46 -32.79 32.31
N GLN A 429 5.20 -31.74 32.70
CA GLN A 429 4.63 -30.53 33.28
C GLN A 429 4.14 -29.53 32.22
N GLU A 430 4.66 -29.59 31.01
CA GLU A 430 4.28 -28.72 29.89
C GLU A 430 3.02 -29.24 29.17
N LEU A 431 2.80 -30.56 29.21
CA LEU A 431 1.65 -31.27 28.63
C LEU A 431 0.44 -31.29 29.58
#